data_AF-A0A0S7Y977-F1
#
_entry.id   AF-A0A0S7Y977-F1
#
_cell.length_a   1.000
_cell.length_b   1.000
_cell.length_c   1.000
_cell.angle_alpha   90.00
_cell.angle_beta   90.00
_cell.angle_gamma   90.00
#
_symmetry.space_group_name_H-M   'P 1'
#
loop_
_entity.id
_entity.type
_entity.pdbx_description
1 polymer ?
#
loop_
_entity_poly.entity_id
_entity_poly.type
_entity_poly.pdbx_seq_one_letter_code
_entity_poly.pdbx_strand_id
1 'polypeptide(L)'
;MPEKSKDEKLEFLKREEIRTMQKDIARLRESEAQKERERIAALKSEKVKKIVREKAPEEKPAEKEEKISISRLPKPSPFKKYSIRLLVLLIFFLLAGSFIWFFVLPKVPLGEIILWVEPPTEKETIPPLEETPAPKEELKDRAGQLFIVGFEESTLTPELKEFFIKYKPGGVLLLSANIKNKEQLKNLISDLQNLSLEQTGLPLLIAVDQEGEPMSRIFFLEEKTSQVQIANSGFAFQVGLGRGQELKDLGVNLNLAPVLDDIKKEDFYFGRTFQRPPEIAGELAISLILGQKEAGILTAIKHFPGYVGISFDPRNKLTEISSPEISQFKKAMEANPELVMMANVIYRDVDPALPLIFSSPGVQFLKDNLGSDILIISEDLAQNALLANFSLKDIVTKPIEAGIDILLFSGWRVPAEDGLEAFFAALEKKEVSEEKINAAISRIINLKQTLK
;
A
#
# COMPACT_ATOMS: atom_id res chain seq x y z
N MET A 1 9.05 -50.84 -16.29
CA MET A 1 9.40 -49.42 -16.11
C MET A 1 8.65 -48.94 -14.87
N PRO A 2 9.30 -48.41 -13.83
CA PRO A 2 8.56 -48.00 -12.63
C PRO A 2 7.80 -46.71 -12.92
N GLU A 3 6.52 -46.68 -12.55
CA GLU A 3 5.68 -45.48 -12.61
C GLU A 3 6.25 -44.42 -11.65
N LYS A 4 6.63 -43.25 -12.19
CA LYS A 4 7.00 -42.09 -11.38
C LYS A 4 5.82 -41.62 -10.55
N SER A 5 6.05 -41.22 -9.31
CA SER A 5 5.00 -40.77 -8.39
C SER A 5 4.29 -39.51 -8.94
N LYS A 6 3.02 -39.32 -8.56
CA LYS A 6 2.20 -38.16 -9.00
C LYS A 6 2.89 -36.81 -8.75
N ASP A 7 3.69 -36.72 -7.68
CA ASP A 7 4.39 -35.49 -7.29
C ASP A 7 5.57 -35.17 -8.20
N GLU A 8 6.33 -36.19 -8.66
CA GLU A 8 7.41 -35.99 -9.64
C GLU A 8 6.88 -35.53 -11.00
N LYS A 9 5.68 -36.01 -11.38
CA LYS A 9 5.01 -35.61 -12.63
C LYS A 9 4.50 -34.17 -12.57
N LEU A 10 4.02 -33.73 -11.40
CA LEU A 10 3.57 -32.36 -11.16
C LEU A 10 4.75 -31.37 -11.15
N GLU A 11 5.85 -31.73 -10.50
CA GLU A 11 7.09 -30.93 -10.51
C GLU A 11 7.67 -30.78 -11.91
N PHE A 12 7.64 -31.84 -12.72
CA PHE A 12 8.09 -31.79 -14.11
C PHE A 12 7.24 -30.84 -14.96
N LEU A 13 5.91 -30.88 -14.81
CA LEU A 13 4.99 -29.98 -15.53
C LEU A 13 5.19 -28.52 -15.14
N LYS A 14 5.34 -28.21 -13.85
CA LYS A 14 5.65 -26.86 -13.36
C LYS A 14 6.95 -26.32 -13.96
N ARG A 15 7.98 -27.15 -14.07
CA ARG A 15 9.27 -26.75 -14.66
C ARG A 15 9.18 -26.49 -16.17
N GLU A 16 8.42 -27.29 -16.90
CA GLU A 16 8.17 -27.07 -18.34
C GLU A 16 7.36 -25.79 -18.58
N GLU A 17 6.36 -25.51 -17.74
CA GLU A 17 5.53 -24.30 -17.82
C GLU A 17 6.36 -23.03 -17.54
N ILE A 18 7.16 -23.04 -16.47
CA ILE A 18 8.10 -21.95 -16.15
C ILE A 18 9.10 -21.74 -17.31
N ARG A 19 9.62 -22.81 -17.90
CA ARG A 19 10.55 -22.72 -19.03
C ARG A 19 9.89 -22.13 -20.28
N THR A 20 8.61 -22.39 -20.49
CA THR A 20 7.84 -21.86 -21.62
C THR A 20 7.54 -20.38 -21.41
N MET A 21 7.08 -20.00 -20.20
CA MET A 21 6.88 -18.60 -19.82
C MET A 21 8.17 -17.78 -19.93
N GLN A 22 9.33 -18.32 -19.51
CA GLN A 22 10.62 -17.63 -19.65
C GLN A 22 11.00 -17.37 -21.11
N LYS A 23 10.67 -18.28 -22.03
CA LYS A 23 10.90 -18.09 -23.47
C LYS A 23 9.97 -17.02 -24.05
N ASP A 24 8.71 -16.98 -23.63
CA ASP A 24 7.76 -15.99 -24.12
C ASP A 24 8.07 -14.58 -23.60
N ILE A 25 8.50 -14.46 -22.34
CA ILE A 25 9.02 -13.21 -21.78
C ILE A 25 10.27 -12.74 -22.55
N ALA A 26 11.18 -13.65 -22.91
CA ALA A 26 12.36 -13.29 -23.70
C ALA A 26 11.98 -12.77 -25.11
N ARG A 27 11.01 -13.40 -25.78
CA ARG A 27 10.49 -12.93 -27.08
C ARG A 27 9.80 -11.58 -26.99
N LEU A 28 9.01 -11.34 -25.94
CA LEU A 28 8.35 -10.05 -25.72
C LEU A 28 9.37 -8.93 -25.52
N ARG A 29 10.40 -9.16 -24.70
CA ARG A 29 11.51 -8.21 -24.50
C ARG A 29 12.25 -7.89 -25.80
N GLU A 30 12.48 -8.90 -26.65
CA GLU A 30 13.14 -8.70 -27.94
C GLU A 30 12.27 -7.90 -28.92
N SER A 31 10.96 -8.18 -28.95
CA SER A 31 9.97 -7.41 -29.73
C SER A 31 9.88 -5.95 -29.28
N GLU A 32 9.84 -5.69 -27.97
CA GLU A 32 9.84 -4.32 -27.43
C GLU A 32 11.15 -3.58 -27.75
N ALA A 33 12.29 -4.25 -27.59
CA ALA A 33 13.59 -3.70 -27.95
C ALA A 33 13.68 -3.36 -29.45
N GLN A 34 13.06 -4.15 -30.32
CA GLN A 34 12.97 -3.87 -31.75
C GLN A 34 12.10 -2.64 -32.05
N LYS A 35 10.91 -2.55 -31.45
CA LYS A 35 10.02 -1.37 -31.59
C LYS A 35 10.71 -0.08 -31.15
N GLU A 36 11.49 -0.13 -30.07
CA GLU A 36 12.24 1.04 -29.59
C GLU A 36 13.40 1.42 -30.53
N ARG A 37 14.09 0.44 -31.12
CA ARG A 37 15.12 0.71 -32.15
C ARG A 37 14.52 1.38 -33.38
N GLU A 38 13.35 0.93 -33.82
CA GLU A 38 12.62 1.52 -34.96
C GLU A 38 12.17 2.97 -34.65
N ARG A 39 11.67 3.22 -33.43
CA ARG A 39 11.30 4.55 -32.96
C ARG A 39 12.49 5.51 -32.94
N ILE A 40 13.64 5.07 -32.42
CA ILE A 40 14.87 5.87 -32.40
C ILE A 40 15.38 6.16 -33.83
N ALA A 41 15.26 5.19 -34.74
CA ALA A 41 15.63 5.40 -36.15
C ALA A 41 14.71 6.43 -36.84
N ALA A 42 13.40 6.38 -36.58
CA ALA A 42 12.43 7.34 -37.10
C ALA A 42 12.75 8.78 -36.62
N LEU A 43 13.00 8.95 -35.31
CA LEU A 43 13.35 10.25 -34.72
C LEU A 43 14.67 10.81 -35.28
N LYS A 44 15.67 9.96 -35.52
CA LYS A 44 16.92 10.38 -36.18
C LYS A 44 16.68 10.82 -37.62
N SER A 45 15.84 10.12 -38.37
CA SER A 45 15.52 10.48 -39.76
C SER A 45 14.79 11.82 -39.86
N GLU A 46 13.89 12.10 -38.91
CA GLU A 46 13.11 13.33 -38.85
C GLU A 46 13.99 14.52 -38.45
N LYS A 47 14.92 14.32 -37.50
CA LYS A 47 15.91 15.33 -37.11
C LYS A 47 16.87 15.66 -38.27
N VAL A 48 17.27 14.67 -39.07
CA VAL A 48 18.08 14.89 -40.28
C VAL A 48 17.30 15.66 -41.35
N LYS A 49 16.02 15.35 -41.58
CA LYS A 49 15.16 16.11 -42.50
C LYS A 49 14.96 17.56 -42.08
N LYS A 50 14.89 17.83 -40.78
CA LYS A 50 14.75 19.18 -40.23
C LYS A 50 16.03 20.02 -40.45
N ILE A 51 17.20 19.41 -40.25
CA ILE A 51 18.51 20.05 -40.50
C ILE A 51 18.74 20.34 -42.00
N VAL A 52 18.26 19.46 -42.89
CA VAL A 52 18.39 19.66 -44.35
C VAL A 52 17.45 20.77 -44.84
N ARG A 53 16.27 20.96 -44.21
CA ARG A 53 15.34 22.06 -44.53
C ARG A 53 15.86 23.44 -44.14
N GLU A 54 16.72 23.54 -43.13
CA GLU A 54 17.31 24.80 -42.67
C GLU A 54 18.55 25.24 -43.50
N LYS A 55 18.99 24.47 -44.50
CA LYS A 55 20.20 24.75 -45.32
C LYS A 55 19.94 24.79 -46.84
N ALA A 56 19.02 25.65 -47.29
CA ALA A 56 18.93 26.08 -48.70
C ALA A 56 19.35 27.56 -48.85
N PRO A 57 19.94 28.00 -49.98
CA PRO A 57 20.98 29.04 -49.97
C PRO A 57 20.48 30.47 -50.24
N GLU A 58 21.08 31.45 -49.55
CA GLU A 58 21.27 32.83 -50.03
C GLU A 58 22.79 33.13 -50.11
N GLU A 59 23.14 34.04 -51.01
CA GLU A 59 24.44 34.26 -51.64
C GLU A 59 25.61 34.70 -50.70
N LYS A 60 26.83 34.29 -51.10
CA LYS A 60 28.14 34.68 -50.53
C LYS A 60 28.60 36.05 -51.05
N PRO A 61 29.42 36.85 -50.32
CA PRO A 61 30.89 36.68 -50.26
C PRO A 61 31.48 37.00 -48.86
N ALA A 62 32.73 36.77 -48.43
CA ALA A 62 34.01 36.35 -49.00
C ALA A 62 34.83 35.62 -47.90
N GLU A 63 35.89 34.92 -48.31
CA GLU A 63 36.79 34.07 -47.51
C GLU A 63 37.64 34.80 -46.45
N LYS A 64 37.88 34.11 -45.33
CA LYS A 64 39.20 34.03 -44.67
C LYS A 64 39.41 32.60 -44.16
N GLU A 65 40.46 31.96 -44.67
CA GLU A 65 40.92 30.62 -44.26
C GLU A 65 41.56 30.67 -42.87
N GLU A 66 41.11 29.82 -41.95
CA GLU A 66 41.85 29.48 -40.74
C GLU A 66 41.97 27.94 -40.64
N LYS A 67 43.21 27.45 -40.76
CA LYS A 67 43.56 26.03 -40.73
C LYS A 67 43.31 25.44 -39.33
N ILE A 68 42.37 24.50 -39.21
CA ILE A 68 42.27 23.64 -38.02
C ILE A 68 42.82 22.25 -38.36
N SER A 69 43.88 21.89 -37.65
CA SER A 69 44.57 20.60 -37.65
C SER A 69 43.68 19.50 -37.07
N ILE A 70 43.51 18.38 -37.80
CA ILE A 70 42.83 17.18 -37.31
C ILE A 70 43.83 16.37 -36.47
N SER A 71 43.68 16.41 -35.15
CA SER A 71 44.38 15.53 -34.22
C SER A 71 43.74 14.13 -34.20
N ARG A 72 44.60 13.10 -34.18
CA ARG A 72 44.23 11.68 -34.20
C ARG A 72 43.47 11.28 -32.92
N LEU A 73 42.42 10.47 -33.08
CA LEU A 73 41.69 9.81 -31.98
C LEU A 73 42.64 8.97 -31.09
N PRO A 74 42.47 8.98 -29.75
CA PRO A 74 43.34 8.23 -28.84
C PRO A 74 43.00 6.73 -28.84
N LYS A 75 44.04 5.89 -28.75
CA LYS A 75 43.91 4.43 -28.54
C LYS A 75 43.32 4.14 -27.15
N PRO A 76 42.53 3.05 -26.98
CA PRO A 76 41.87 2.73 -25.73
C PRO A 76 42.87 2.43 -24.59
N SER A 77 42.53 2.89 -23.38
CA SER A 77 43.38 2.82 -22.19
C SER A 77 43.57 1.38 -21.67
N PRO A 78 44.70 1.08 -20.99
CA PRO A 78 45.04 -0.26 -20.53
C PRO A 78 44.13 -0.83 -19.43
N PHE A 79 43.22 -0.03 -18.86
CA PHE A 79 42.35 -0.43 -17.75
C PHE A 79 41.31 -1.50 -18.12
N LYS A 80 40.90 -1.59 -19.40
CA LYS A 80 39.87 -2.55 -19.85
C LYS A 80 40.37 -4.00 -19.98
N LYS A 81 41.70 -4.23 -19.98
CA LYS A 81 42.30 -5.58 -20.07
C LYS A 81 42.46 -6.27 -18.72
N TYR A 82 42.57 -5.51 -17.63
CA TYR A 82 42.76 -6.07 -16.29
C TYR A 82 41.44 -6.52 -15.64
N SER A 83 40.32 -5.83 -15.92
CA SER A 83 39.00 -6.20 -15.40
C SER A 83 38.49 -7.54 -15.94
N ILE A 84 38.77 -7.85 -17.21
CA ILE A 84 38.35 -9.13 -17.83
C ILE A 84 39.16 -10.31 -17.27
N ARG A 85 40.46 -10.12 -17.01
CA ARG A 85 41.31 -11.17 -16.42
C ARG A 85 40.92 -11.49 -14.97
N LEU A 86 40.53 -10.47 -14.19
CA LEU A 86 40.05 -10.66 -12.81
C LEU A 86 38.74 -11.45 -12.77
N LEU A 87 37.80 -11.16 -13.69
CA LEU A 87 36.52 -11.87 -13.79
C LEU A 87 36.68 -13.35 -14.16
N VAL A 88 37.61 -13.67 -15.08
CA VAL A 88 37.90 -15.06 -15.47
C VAL A 88 38.53 -15.85 -14.32
N LEU A 89 39.44 -15.23 -13.53
CA LEU A 89 40.03 -15.86 -12.35
C LEU A 89 38.99 -16.15 -11.25
N LEU A 90 38.02 -15.24 -11.05
CA LEU A 90 36.97 -15.38 -10.04
C LEU A 90 35.99 -16.51 -10.38
N ILE A 91 35.64 -16.66 -11.66
CA ILE A 91 34.84 -17.78 -12.16
C ILE A 91 35.60 -19.11 -12.01
N PHE A 92 36.91 -19.11 -12.26
CA PHE A 92 37.73 -20.32 -12.09
C PHE A 92 37.80 -20.78 -10.63
N PHE A 93 37.92 -19.85 -9.68
CA PHE A 93 37.91 -20.19 -8.24
C PHE A 93 36.54 -20.67 -7.73
N LEU A 94 35.43 -20.11 -8.24
CA LEU A 94 34.08 -20.57 -7.90
C LEU A 94 33.82 -22.00 -8.40
N LEU A 95 34.29 -22.33 -9.60
CA LEU A 95 34.18 -23.69 -10.16
C LEU A 95 35.10 -24.69 -9.46
N ALA A 96 36.32 -24.28 -9.08
CA ALA A 96 37.24 -25.13 -8.33
C ALA A 96 36.76 -25.40 -6.89
N GLY A 97 36.15 -24.40 -6.22
CA GLY A 97 35.58 -24.56 -4.88
C GLY A 97 34.38 -25.51 -4.83
N SER A 98 33.57 -25.56 -5.90
CA SER A 98 32.47 -26.52 -6.04
C SER A 98 32.96 -27.96 -6.20
N PHE A 99 34.15 -28.16 -6.80
CA PHE A 99 34.75 -29.48 -7.00
C PHE A 99 35.27 -30.10 -5.70
N ILE A 100 35.78 -29.28 -4.76
CA ILE A 100 36.27 -29.74 -3.45
C ILE A 100 35.11 -30.13 -2.52
N TRP A 101 33.99 -29.40 -2.55
CA TRP A 101 32.78 -29.71 -1.76
C TRP A 101 32.23 -31.10 -2.11
N PHE A 102 32.25 -31.47 -3.38
CA PHE A 102 31.60 -32.70 -3.84
C PHE A 102 32.41 -33.99 -3.59
N PHE A 103 33.75 -33.88 -3.43
CA PHE A 103 34.64 -35.04 -3.40
C PHE A 103 35.48 -35.22 -2.13
N VAL A 104 35.60 -34.21 -1.26
CA VAL A 104 36.58 -34.27 -0.13
C VAL A 104 35.92 -34.42 1.25
N LEU A 105 34.60 -34.23 1.40
CA LEU A 105 33.90 -34.47 2.67
C LEU A 105 33.26 -35.87 2.72
N PRO A 106 33.40 -36.61 3.83
CA PRO A 106 32.83 -37.94 3.96
C PRO A 106 31.30 -37.86 3.95
N LYS A 107 30.67 -38.60 3.04
CA LYS A 107 29.22 -38.81 3.03
C LYS A 107 28.86 -39.71 4.20
N VAL A 108 28.21 -39.15 5.21
CA VAL A 108 27.62 -39.92 6.32
C VAL A 108 26.51 -40.80 5.72
N PRO A 109 26.54 -42.13 5.88
CA PRO A 109 25.49 -43.00 5.37
C PRO A 109 24.21 -42.79 6.21
N LEU A 110 23.14 -42.33 5.56
CA LEU A 110 21.79 -42.23 6.15
C LEU A 110 21.16 -43.62 6.25
N GLY A 111 21.63 -44.42 7.20
CA GLY A 111 21.10 -45.75 7.47
C GLY A 111 21.60 -46.27 8.79
N GLU A 112 21.18 -45.63 9.88
CA GLU A 112 21.09 -46.16 11.26
C GLU A 112 20.91 -44.98 12.26
N ILE A 113 19.73 -44.37 12.26
CA ILE A 113 19.18 -43.76 13.47
C ILE A 113 17.73 -44.23 13.54
N ILE A 114 17.56 -45.45 14.07
CA ILE A 114 16.27 -45.99 14.46
C ILE A 114 15.96 -45.40 15.83
N LEU A 115 15.22 -44.28 15.87
CA LEU A 115 14.39 -43.96 17.02
C LEU A 115 13.01 -44.53 16.72
N TRP A 116 12.64 -45.54 17.51
CA TRP A 116 11.32 -46.16 17.49
C TRP A 116 10.26 -45.09 17.72
N VAL A 117 9.44 -44.82 16.69
CA VAL A 117 8.16 -44.13 16.84
C VAL A 117 7.11 -45.08 16.29
N GLU A 118 6.29 -45.61 17.19
CA GLU A 118 5.15 -46.45 16.84
C GLU A 118 4.16 -45.69 15.94
N PRO A 119 3.45 -46.37 15.03
CA PRO A 119 2.45 -45.71 14.19
C PRO A 119 1.29 -45.21 15.08
N PRO A 120 0.76 -43.99 14.84
CA PRO A 120 -0.29 -43.43 15.66
C PRO A 120 -1.56 -44.28 15.48
N THR A 121 -1.93 -44.95 16.56
CA THR A 121 -3.22 -45.58 16.74
C THR A 121 -4.15 -44.56 17.38
N GLU A 122 -5.38 -44.53 16.86
CA GLU A 122 -6.53 -43.79 17.38
C GLU A 122 -6.50 -42.25 17.24
N LYS A 123 -7.54 -41.71 16.60
CA LYS A 123 -7.81 -40.27 16.55
C LYS A 123 -8.15 -39.82 17.96
N GLU A 124 -7.18 -39.24 18.67
CA GLU A 124 -7.49 -38.42 19.83
C GLU A 124 -8.37 -37.26 19.37
N THR A 125 -9.63 -37.32 19.80
CA THR A 125 -10.53 -36.17 19.76
C THR A 125 -9.91 -35.09 20.64
N ILE A 126 -9.38 -34.05 20.00
CA ILE A 126 -8.96 -32.81 20.66
C ILE A 126 -10.18 -32.34 21.46
N PRO A 127 -10.12 -32.23 22.80
CA PRO A 127 -11.20 -31.64 23.55
C PRO A 127 -11.40 -30.21 23.04
N PRO A 128 -12.65 -29.68 23.01
CA PRO A 128 -12.88 -28.29 22.65
C PRO A 128 -11.90 -27.43 23.43
N LEU A 129 -11.20 -26.51 22.75
CA LEU A 129 -10.45 -25.46 23.41
C LEU A 129 -11.41 -24.82 24.42
N GLU A 130 -11.20 -25.10 25.71
CA GLU A 130 -11.82 -24.31 26.75
C GLU A 130 -11.34 -22.89 26.49
N GLU A 131 -12.27 -22.02 26.09
CA GLU A 131 -12.08 -20.58 26.11
C GLU A 131 -11.70 -20.21 27.54
N THR A 132 -10.40 -20.16 27.83
CA THR A 132 -9.92 -19.40 28.97
C THR A 132 -10.43 -17.99 28.74
N PRO A 133 -11.33 -17.46 29.60
CA PRO A 133 -11.80 -16.11 29.41
C PRO A 133 -10.57 -15.23 29.43
N ALA A 134 -10.35 -14.50 28.33
CA ALA A 134 -9.38 -13.41 28.33
C ALA A 134 -9.61 -12.58 29.60
N PRO A 135 -8.56 -12.02 30.23
CA PRO A 135 -8.75 -11.10 31.35
C PRO A 135 -9.86 -10.15 30.96
N LYS A 136 -10.95 -10.09 31.75
CA LYS A 136 -12.11 -9.24 31.46
C LYS A 136 -11.71 -7.78 31.60
N GLU A 137 -10.89 -7.28 30.69
CA GLU A 137 -10.90 -5.86 30.37
C GLU A 137 -12.30 -5.56 29.87
N GLU A 138 -12.92 -4.55 30.48
CA GLU A 138 -14.26 -4.12 30.10
C GLU A 138 -14.24 -3.69 28.63
N LEU A 139 -15.29 -3.97 27.86
CA LEU A 139 -15.38 -3.58 26.45
C LEU A 139 -15.04 -2.10 26.24
N LYS A 140 -15.41 -1.27 27.22
CA LYS A 140 -15.08 0.15 27.32
C LYS A 140 -13.57 0.41 27.25
N ASP A 141 -12.73 -0.38 27.91
CA ASP A 141 -11.28 -0.18 27.90
C ASP A 141 -10.64 -0.46 26.54
N ARG A 142 -11.28 -1.29 25.72
CA ARG A 142 -10.78 -1.71 24.40
C ARG A 142 -11.47 -0.99 23.24
N ALA A 143 -12.62 -0.35 23.49
CA ALA A 143 -13.41 0.34 22.46
C ALA A 143 -12.65 1.49 21.76
N GLY A 144 -11.68 2.09 22.44
CA GLY A 144 -10.74 3.04 21.83
C GLY A 144 -10.03 2.50 20.60
N GLN A 145 -9.82 1.18 20.51
CA GLN A 145 -9.12 0.54 19.40
C GLN A 145 -9.85 0.69 18.06
N LEU A 146 -11.14 1.01 18.06
CA LEU A 146 -11.90 1.33 16.84
C LEU A 146 -11.46 2.63 16.17
N PHE A 147 -10.76 3.52 16.87
CA PHE A 147 -10.53 4.88 16.42
C PHE A 147 -9.10 5.11 15.92
N ILE A 148 -8.99 5.74 14.74
CA ILE A 148 -7.79 6.45 14.31
C ILE A 148 -8.09 7.94 14.39
N VAL A 149 -7.31 8.67 15.18
CA VAL A 149 -7.52 10.11 15.43
C VAL A 149 -6.34 10.94 14.95
N GLY A 150 -6.59 12.00 14.20
CA GLY A 150 -5.58 13.02 13.93
C GLY A 150 -5.47 13.99 15.09
N PHE A 151 -4.42 14.81 15.11
CA PHE A 151 -4.19 15.79 16.17
C PHE A 151 -3.38 16.99 15.65
N GLU A 152 -3.21 18.06 16.44
CA GLU A 152 -2.62 19.33 15.94
C GLU A 152 -1.21 19.60 16.47
N GLU A 153 -0.75 18.82 17.43
CA GLU A 153 0.49 19.03 18.16
C GLU A 153 1.68 18.37 17.44
N SER A 154 2.85 18.99 17.52
CA SER A 154 4.10 18.41 16.99
C SER A 154 4.92 17.67 18.06
N THR A 155 4.41 17.53 19.27
CA THR A 155 5.06 16.84 20.39
C THR A 155 3.99 16.21 21.27
N LEU A 156 4.33 15.21 22.08
CA LEU A 156 3.41 14.68 23.08
C LEU A 156 3.22 15.71 24.22
N THR A 157 2.14 16.48 24.17
CA THR A 157 1.79 17.42 25.24
C THR A 157 1.04 16.71 26.38
N PRO A 158 0.95 17.32 27.58
CA PRO A 158 0.15 16.77 28.67
C PRO A 158 -1.31 16.51 28.28
N GLU A 159 -1.92 17.42 27.52
CA GLU A 159 -3.33 17.31 27.10
C GLU A 159 -3.52 16.13 26.12
N LEU A 160 -2.60 15.98 25.16
CA LEU A 160 -2.62 14.84 24.25
C LEU A 160 -2.40 13.53 25.00
N LYS A 161 -1.50 13.52 25.98
CA LYS A 161 -1.26 12.35 26.84
C LYS A 161 -2.53 11.97 27.62
N GLU A 162 -3.22 12.94 28.21
CA GLU A 162 -4.49 12.70 28.93
C GLU A 162 -5.57 12.12 28.00
N PHE A 163 -5.69 12.62 26.77
CA PHE A 163 -6.61 12.06 25.78
C PHE A 163 -6.29 10.59 25.47
N PHE A 164 -5.01 10.24 25.29
CA PHE A 164 -4.60 8.86 25.04
C PHE A 164 -4.87 7.93 26.21
N ILE A 165 -4.66 8.40 27.44
CA ILE A 165 -4.96 7.63 28.65
C ILE A 165 -6.48 7.43 28.79
N LYS A 166 -7.28 8.48 28.53
CA LYS A 166 -8.74 8.45 28.64
C LYS A 166 -9.39 7.54 27.60
N TYR A 167 -8.98 7.68 26.33
CA TYR A 167 -9.69 7.05 25.21
C TYR A 167 -8.97 5.87 24.57
N LYS A 168 -7.66 5.69 24.80
CA LYS A 168 -6.87 4.56 24.29
C LYS A 168 -7.08 4.29 22.78
N PRO A 169 -6.90 5.30 21.90
CA PRO A 169 -7.18 5.15 20.48
C PRO A 169 -6.35 4.03 19.84
N GLY A 170 -6.91 3.36 18.83
CA GLY A 170 -6.24 2.31 18.09
C GLY A 170 -5.13 2.81 17.16
N GLY A 171 -5.20 4.08 16.76
CA GLY A 171 -4.16 4.68 15.94
C GLY A 171 -4.25 6.19 15.87
N VAL A 172 -3.33 6.76 15.11
CA VAL A 172 -3.28 8.19 14.81
C VAL A 172 -3.18 8.45 13.33
N LEU A 173 -3.75 9.58 12.90
CA LEU A 173 -3.53 10.13 11.57
C LEU A 173 -2.57 11.32 11.65
N LEU A 174 -1.40 11.21 11.03
CA LEU A 174 -0.44 12.29 10.93
C LEU A 174 -0.91 13.34 9.91
N LEU A 175 -1.10 14.56 10.39
CA LEU A 175 -1.40 15.75 9.61
C LEU A 175 -0.19 16.67 9.49
N SER A 176 -0.29 17.65 8.59
CA SER A 176 0.74 18.66 8.37
C SER A 176 1.10 19.45 9.63
N ALA A 177 0.16 19.61 10.57
CA ALA A 177 0.41 20.30 11.84
C ALA A 177 1.48 19.57 12.70
N ASN A 178 1.51 18.24 12.64
CA ASN A 178 2.39 17.38 13.44
C ASN A 178 3.83 17.33 12.91
N ILE A 179 4.04 17.74 11.65
CA ILE A 179 5.26 17.46 10.87
C ILE A 179 6.09 18.74 10.73
N LYS A 180 7.22 18.83 11.45
CA LYS A 180 8.18 19.94 11.33
C LYS A 180 9.47 19.52 10.64
N ASN A 181 10.05 18.40 11.05
CA ASN A 181 11.25 17.81 10.43
C ASN A 181 11.36 16.33 10.81
N LYS A 182 12.33 15.63 10.21
CA LYS A 182 12.54 14.19 10.38
C LYS A 182 12.75 13.78 11.84
N GLU A 183 13.61 14.49 12.58
CA GLU A 183 13.95 14.14 13.96
C GLU A 183 12.77 14.34 14.90
N GLN A 184 12.11 15.50 14.83
CA GLN A 184 10.93 15.78 15.64
C GLN A 184 9.80 14.77 15.38
N LEU A 185 9.54 14.42 14.12
CA LEU A 185 8.47 13.48 13.80
C LEU A 185 8.75 12.09 14.34
N LYS A 186 10.01 11.62 14.26
CA LYS A 186 10.42 10.34 14.86
C LYS A 186 10.22 10.32 16.36
N ASN A 187 10.58 11.40 17.04
CA ASN A 187 10.39 11.51 18.49
C ASN A 187 8.90 11.49 18.85
N LEU A 188 8.06 12.26 18.15
CA LEU A 188 6.61 12.25 18.35
C LEU A 188 6.00 10.85 18.16
N ILE A 189 6.35 10.16 17.08
CA ILE A 189 5.84 8.81 16.80
C ILE A 189 6.30 7.83 17.89
N SER A 190 7.57 7.91 18.30
CA SER A 190 8.12 7.07 19.39
C SER A 190 7.39 7.32 20.70
N ASP A 191 7.16 8.58 21.08
CA ASP A 191 6.47 8.95 22.31
C ASP A 191 5.03 8.42 22.34
N LEU A 192 4.31 8.54 21.22
CA LEU A 192 2.94 8.03 21.09
C LEU A 192 2.90 6.50 21.12
N GLN A 193 3.83 5.83 20.44
CA GLN A 193 3.91 4.37 20.47
C GLN A 193 4.20 3.84 21.88
N ASN A 194 5.17 4.44 22.58
CA ASN A 194 5.49 4.08 23.95
C ASN A 194 4.29 4.28 24.88
N LEU A 195 3.57 5.40 24.75
CA LEU A 195 2.37 5.66 25.53
C LEU A 195 1.29 4.61 25.27
N SER A 196 1.02 4.25 24.00
CA SER A 196 0.05 3.21 23.67
C SER A 196 0.42 1.85 24.25
N LEU A 197 1.69 1.46 24.14
CA LEU A 197 2.19 0.21 24.71
C LEU A 197 2.07 0.20 26.25
N GLU A 198 2.36 1.31 26.91
CA GLU A 198 2.20 1.45 28.37
C GLU A 198 0.73 1.32 28.80
N GLN A 199 -0.20 1.94 28.06
CA GLN A 199 -1.62 1.98 28.44
C GLN A 199 -2.43 0.75 28.00
N THR A 200 -2.02 0.07 26.93
CA THR A 200 -2.83 -0.99 26.28
C THR A 200 -2.07 -2.26 25.96
N GLY A 201 -0.73 -2.26 26.01
CA GLY A 201 0.10 -3.36 25.51
C GLY A 201 0.05 -3.55 23.99
N LEU A 202 -0.61 -2.66 23.25
CA LEU A 202 -0.78 -2.74 21.80
C LEU A 202 -0.09 -1.55 21.10
N PRO A 203 0.55 -1.79 19.94
CA PRO A 203 1.07 -0.69 19.12
C PRO A 203 -0.07 0.09 18.47
N LEU A 204 0.19 1.36 18.15
CA LEU A 204 -0.69 2.19 17.32
C LEU A 204 -0.54 1.86 15.84
N LEU A 205 -1.65 1.99 15.12
CA LEU A 205 -1.60 2.27 13.69
C LEU A 205 -1.21 3.75 13.51
N ILE A 206 0.00 4.00 13.00
CA ILE A 206 0.49 5.32 12.65
C ILE A 206 0.20 5.55 11.18
N ALA A 207 -0.92 6.22 10.89
CA ALA A 207 -1.45 6.45 9.56
C ALA A 207 -0.99 7.79 8.96
N VAL A 208 -0.86 7.86 7.65
CA VAL A 208 -0.61 9.11 6.90
C VAL A 208 -1.18 9.04 5.49
N ASP A 209 -1.54 10.18 4.91
CA ASP A 209 -1.78 10.33 3.47
C ASP A 209 -0.46 10.64 2.75
N GLN A 210 0.26 9.60 2.32
CA GLN A 210 1.45 9.74 1.48
C GLN A 210 1.19 9.04 0.14
N GLU A 211 0.32 9.64 -0.68
CA GLU A 211 -0.07 9.12 -2.00
C GLU A 211 1.03 9.37 -3.05
N GLY A 212 1.82 10.43 -2.83
CA GLY A 212 2.59 11.13 -3.85
C GLY A 212 1.89 12.43 -4.23
N GLU A 213 2.57 13.33 -4.94
CA GLU A 213 1.99 14.62 -5.28
C GLU A 213 0.66 14.45 -6.06
N PRO A 214 -0.36 15.29 -5.79
CA PRO A 214 -0.34 16.47 -4.92
C PRO A 214 -0.62 16.18 -3.43
N MET A 215 -0.79 14.92 -3.02
CA MET A 215 -1.11 14.53 -1.64
C MET A 215 0.07 13.80 -0.98
N SER A 216 1.04 14.61 -0.54
CA SER A 216 2.19 14.17 0.24
C SER A 216 2.23 14.95 1.55
N ARG A 217 1.80 14.34 2.67
CA ARG A 217 1.81 15.02 3.98
C ARG A 217 3.22 15.31 4.49
N ILE A 218 4.14 14.37 4.31
CA ILE A 218 5.51 14.49 4.82
C ILE A 218 6.38 15.12 3.74
N PHE A 219 6.51 16.45 3.81
CA PHE A 219 7.08 17.25 2.73
C PHE A 219 8.59 17.01 2.49
N PHE A 220 9.33 16.55 3.51
CA PHE A 220 10.78 16.34 3.43
C PHE A 220 11.18 14.95 2.90
N LEU A 221 10.22 14.08 2.60
CA LEU A 221 10.46 12.81 1.92
C LEU A 221 10.91 13.04 0.47
N GLU A 222 11.77 12.16 -0.04
CA GLU A 222 12.28 12.22 -1.42
C GLU A 222 11.26 11.60 -2.38
N GLU A 223 10.76 10.40 -2.05
CA GLU A 223 9.80 9.68 -2.89
C GLU A 223 8.37 10.24 -2.78
N LYS A 224 8.07 11.21 -3.66
CA LYS A 224 6.76 11.86 -3.80
C LYS A 224 6.17 11.73 -5.21
N THR A 225 6.58 10.72 -5.98
CA THR A 225 6.09 10.45 -7.34
C THR A 225 4.57 10.35 -7.34
N SER A 226 3.93 11.20 -8.15
CA SER A 226 2.49 11.23 -8.33
C SER A 226 1.99 9.95 -9.00
N GLN A 227 0.79 9.48 -8.66
CA GLN A 227 0.23 8.27 -9.26
C GLN A 227 0.12 8.37 -10.80
N VAL A 228 -0.13 9.56 -11.35
CA VAL A 228 -0.21 9.76 -12.82
C VAL A 228 1.13 9.54 -13.54
N GLN A 229 2.25 9.72 -12.82
CA GLN A 229 3.60 9.55 -13.35
C GLN A 229 4.04 8.07 -13.37
N ILE A 230 3.32 7.20 -12.66
CA ILE A 230 3.60 5.77 -12.62
C ILE A 230 3.24 5.16 -13.98
N ALA A 231 4.27 4.80 -14.74
CA ALA A 231 4.13 4.41 -16.14
C ALA A 231 3.96 2.89 -16.36
N ASN A 232 4.45 2.06 -15.44
CA ASN A 232 4.40 0.59 -15.55
C ASN A 232 4.57 -0.06 -14.16
N SER A 233 4.22 -1.34 -14.05
CA SER A 233 4.27 -2.13 -12.81
C SER A 233 5.65 -2.16 -12.15
N GLY A 234 6.73 -2.27 -12.93
CA GLY A 234 8.09 -2.26 -12.38
C GLY A 234 8.41 -0.94 -11.68
N PHE A 235 8.05 0.20 -12.30
CA PHE A 235 8.21 1.51 -11.68
C PHE A 235 7.26 1.69 -10.49
N ALA A 236 6.01 1.22 -10.58
CA ALA A 236 5.06 1.25 -9.47
C ALA A 236 5.60 0.54 -8.22
N PHE A 237 6.21 -0.64 -8.39
CA PHE A 237 6.86 -1.35 -7.28
C PHE A 237 8.01 -0.55 -6.66
N GLN A 238 8.87 0.07 -7.46
CA GLN A 238 9.98 0.89 -6.95
C GLN A 238 9.47 2.12 -6.19
N VAL A 239 8.44 2.79 -6.69
CA VAL A 239 7.78 3.90 -6.00
C VAL A 239 7.20 3.43 -4.67
N GLY A 240 6.51 2.29 -4.65
CA GLY A 240 5.93 1.72 -3.44
C GLY A 240 7.01 1.36 -2.41
N LEU A 241 8.09 0.73 -2.85
CA LEU A 241 9.21 0.31 -2.00
C LEU A 241 9.95 1.52 -1.42
N GLY A 242 10.35 2.49 -2.25
CA GLY A 242 11.07 3.68 -1.78
C GLY A 242 10.25 4.49 -0.79
N ARG A 243 8.97 4.72 -1.12
CA ARG A 243 8.04 5.39 -0.21
C ARG A 243 7.85 4.64 1.10
N GLY A 244 7.65 3.33 1.01
CA GLY A 244 7.45 2.51 2.18
C GLY A 244 8.67 2.50 3.11
N GLN A 245 9.88 2.47 2.56
CA GLN A 245 11.13 2.55 3.32
C GLN A 245 11.27 3.88 4.05
N GLU A 246 11.00 5.00 3.36
CA GLU A 246 11.04 6.33 3.98
C GLU A 246 9.99 6.50 5.09
N LEU A 247 8.79 5.95 4.92
CA LEU A 247 7.75 5.94 5.95
C LEU A 247 8.14 5.08 7.16
N LYS A 248 8.66 3.88 6.91
CA LYS A 248 9.09 2.97 7.97
C LYS A 248 10.24 3.55 8.80
N ASP A 249 11.17 4.25 8.17
CA ASP A 249 12.28 4.95 8.83
C ASP A 249 11.82 6.01 9.85
N LEU A 250 10.59 6.52 9.68
CA LEU A 250 9.95 7.47 10.58
C LEU A 250 9.14 6.78 11.69
N GLY A 251 8.84 5.48 11.55
CA GLY A 251 7.93 4.75 12.43
C GLY A 251 6.47 4.77 11.99
N VAL A 252 6.18 5.29 10.79
CA VAL A 252 4.85 5.15 10.15
C VAL A 252 4.67 3.71 9.73
N ASN A 253 3.47 3.15 9.93
CA ASN A 253 3.18 1.75 9.60
C ASN A 253 1.90 1.56 8.76
N LEU A 254 1.12 2.61 8.52
CA LEU A 254 -0.05 2.59 7.65
C LEU A 254 -0.01 3.79 6.69
N ASN A 255 -0.08 3.52 5.39
CA ASN A 255 -0.28 4.54 4.38
C ASN A 255 -1.69 4.43 3.81
N LEU A 256 -2.44 5.54 3.84
CA LEU A 256 -3.78 5.63 3.28
C LEU A 256 -3.70 5.84 1.76
N ALA A 257 -3.13 4.87 1.05
CA ALA A 257 -2.92 4.87 -0.39
C ALA A 257 -2.78 3.43 -0.90
N PRO A 258 -3.02 3.14 -2.19
CA PRO A 258 -3.28 4.07 -3.31
C PRO A 258 -4.71 4.61 -3.44
N VAL A 259 -4.85 5.65 -4.26
CA VAL A 259 -6.14 6.15 -4.75
C VAL A 259 -6.54 5.44 -6.05
N LEU A 260 -7.70 4.79 -6.05
CA LEU A 260 -8.27 3.95 -7.10
C LEU A 260 -9.56 4.52 -7.71
N ASP A 261 -9.92 5.76 -7.38
CA ASP A 261 -11.04 6.45 -8.02
C ASP A 261 -10.89 6.47 -9.56
N ASP A 262 -11.86 5.90 -10.29
CA ASP A 262 -11.98 6.01 -11.75
C ASP A 262 -12.89 7.20 -12.09
N ILE A 263 -12.26 8.36 -12.33
CA ILE A 263 -12.94 9.65 -12.40
C ILE A 263 -12.37 10.54 -13.51
N LYS A 264 -13.12 11.59 -13.86
CA LYS A 264 -12.81 12.47 -15.00
C LYS A 264 -12.08 13.73 -14.55
N LYS A 265 -11.50 14.46 -15.51
CA LYS A 265 -10.69 15.65 -15.27
C LYS A 265 -11.43 16.73 -14.47
N GLU A 266 -12.74 16.81 -14.62
CA GLU A 266 -13.61 17.77 -13.96
C GLU A 266 -13.87 17.42 -12.49
N ASP A 267 -13.58 16.18 -12.08
CA ASP A 267 -13.83 15.69 -10.72
C ASP A 267 -12.71 16.14 -9.77
N PHE A 268 -13.10 16.48 -8.55
CA PHE A 268 -12.24 17.14 -7.56
C PHE A 268 -10.98 16.33 -7.21
N TYR A 269 -11.09 15.01 -7.14
CA TYR A 269 -9.96 14.13 -6.81
C TYR A 269 -9.13 13.67 -8.00
N PHE A 270 -9.43 14.10 -9.23
CA PHE A 270 -8.78 13.59 -10.44
C PHE A 270 -7.25 13.64 -10.40
N GLY A 271 -6.68 14.73 -9.86
CA GLY A 271 -5.25 14.95 -9.75
C GLY A 271 -4.50 13.94 -8.85
N ARG A 272 -5.23 13.18 -8.03
CA ARG A 272 -4.67 12.15 -7.12
C ARG A 272 -4.65 10.75 -7.75
N THR A 273 -5.38 10.55 -8.84
CA THR A 273 -5.58 9.22 -9.46
C THR A 273 -4.41 8.82 -10.37
N PHE A 274 -4.39 7.56 -10.80
CA PHE A 274 -3.48 7.08 -11.84
C PHE A 274 -3.75 7.70 -13.22
N GLN A 275 -4.96 8.20 -13.47
CA GLN A 275 -5.41 8.70 -14.79
C GLN A 275 -5.12 7.67 -15.90
N ARG A 276 -5.53 6.43 -15.65
CA ARG A 276 -5.42 5.27 -16.56
C ARG A 276 -6.75 4.54 -16.59
N PRO A 277 -7.03 3.77 -17.65
CA PRO A 277 -8.13 2.82 -17.64
C PRO A 277 -8.09 1.92 -16.39
N PRO A 278 -9.26 1.53 -15.84
CA PRO A 278 -9.37 0.76 -14.60
C PRO A 278 -8.47 -0.48 -14.54
N GLU A 279 -8.34 -1.23 -15.63
CA GLU A 279 -7.51 -2.44 -15.68
C GLU A 279 -6.04 -2.11 -15.45
N ILE A 280 -5.53 -1.06 -16.11
CA ILE A 280 -4.14 -0.60 -15.97
C ILE A 280 -3.94 0.01 -14.58
N ALA A 281 -4.90 0.81 -14.08
CA ALA A 281 -4.82 1.38 -12.74
C ALA A 281 -4.71 0.28 -11.67
N GLY A 282 -5.50 -0.79 -11.80
CA GLY A 282 -5.42 -1.97 -10.93
C GLY A 282 -4.06 -2.67 -10.99
N GLU A 283 -3.49 -2.90 -12.17
CA GLU A 283 -2.16 -3.52 -12.33
C GLU A 283 -1.03 -2.68 -11.69
N LEU A 284 -1.10 -1.36 -11.85
CA LEU A 284 -0.15 -0.43 -11.22
C LEU A 284 -0.33 -0.43 -9.70
N ALA A 285 -1.56 -0.43 -9.22
CA ALA A 285 -1.88 -0.45 -7.81
C ALA A 285 -1.39 -1.73 -7.12
N ILE A 286 -1.56 -2.91 -7.75
CA ILE A 286 -1.00 -4.18 -7.24
C ILE A 286 0.49 -4.00 -6.96
N SER A 287 1.22 -3.47 -7.94
CA SER A 287 2.68 -3.36 -7.83
C SER A 287 3.10 -2.32 -6.79
N LEU A 288 2.40 -1.19 -6.70
CA LEU A 288 2.63 -0.17 -5.68
C LEU A 288 2.38 -0.72 -4.26
N ILE A 289 1.27 -1.44 -4.07
CA ILE A 289 0.91 -2.08 -2.79
C ILE A 289 1.98 -3.09 -2.39
N LEU A 290 2.40 -3.97 -3.32
CA LEU A 290 3.46 -4.95 -3.06
C LEU A 290 4.79 -4.30 -2.69
N GLY A 291 5.14 -3.16 -3.30
CA GLY A 291 6.33 -2.39 -2.92
C GLY A 291 6.26 -1.85 -1.49
N GLN A 292 5.12 -1.27 -1.10
CA GLN A 292 4.92 -0.80 0.28
C GLN A 292 4.91 -1.96 1.29
N LYS A 293 4.28 -3.07 0.93
CA LYS A 293 4.24 -4.29 1.76
C LYS A 293 5.62 -4.90 1.97
N GLU A 294 6.47 -4.92 0.93
CA GLU A 294 7.87 -5.34 1.03
C GLU A 294 8.66 -4.44 2.01
N ALA A 295 8.37 -3.14 2.03
CA ALA A 295 8.93 -2.25 3.04
C ALA A 295 8.35 -2.49 4.44
N GLY A 296 7.23 -3.20 4.58
CA GLY A 296 6.52 -3.42 5.83
C GLY A 296 5.55 -2.31 6.20
N ILE A 297 4.97 -1.63 5.20
CA ILE A 297 3.92 -0.63 5.36
C ILE A 297 2.57 -1.24 4.96
N LEU A 298 1.58 -1.12 5.85
CA LEU A 298 0.20 -1.48 5.59
C LEU A 298 -0.43 -0.46 4.64
N THR A 299 -1.38 -0.90 3.83
CA THR A 299 -2.04 -0.06 2.81
C THR A 299 -3.55 -0.02 2.98
N ALA A 300 -4.15 1.14 2.72
CA ALA A 300 -5.59 1.30 2.58
C ALA A 300 -5.92 1.77 1.16
N ILE A 301 -6.53 0.91 0.34
CA ILE A 301 -7.01 1.31 -1.00
C ILE A 301 -8.23 2.22 -0.84
N LYS A 302 -8.31 3.30 -1.62
CA LYS A 302 -9.36 4.31 -1.43
C LYS A 302 -9.78 5.03 -2.72
N HIS A 303 -10.95 5.65 -2.77
CA HIS A 303 -12.04 5.57 -1.80
C HIS A 303 -13.12 4.68 -2.40
N PHE A 304 -13.42 3.54 -1.79
CA PHE A 304 -14.36 2.59 -2.36
C PHE A 304 -15.81 3.11 -2.23
N PRO A 305 -16.65 2.99 -3.28
CA PRO A 305 -16.33 2.58 -4.65
C PRO A 305 -15.82 3.72 -5.54
N GLY A 306 -16.01 4.99 -5.16
CA GLY A 306 -15.36 6.13 -5.80
C GLY A 306 -16.20 7.40 -5.84
N TYR A 307 -15.55 8.56 -5.93
CA TYR A 307 -16.15 9.89 -5.93
C TYR A 307 -16.47 10.42 -7.35
N VAL A 308 -17.17 9.63 -8.16
CA VAL A 308 -17.45 9.98 -9.57
C VAL A 308 -18.41 11.17 -9.72
N GLY A 309 -18.10 12.09 -10.64
CA GLY A 309 -18.98 13.19 -11.02
C GLY A 309 -19.08 14.34 -10.01
N ILE A 310 -18.15 14.42 -9.05
CA ILE A 310 -18.14 15.49 -8.04
C ILE A 310 -17.02 16.48 -8.36
N SER A 311 -17.39 17.65 -8.88
CA SER A 311 -16.45 18.70 -9.30
C SER A 311 -16.05 19.67 -8.18
N PHE A 312 -16.50 19.44 -6.95
CA PHE A 312 -16.22 20.27 -5.77
C PHE A 312 -15.71 19.39 -4.63
N ASP A 313 -15.22 20.00 -3.56
CA ASP A 313 -14.73 19.27 -2.39
C ASP A 313 -15.89 18.52 -1.68
N PRO A 314 -15.95 17.17 -1.77
CA PRO A 314 -17.07 16.40 -1.24
C PRO A 314 -17.17 16.48 0.30
N ARG A 315 -16.10 16.90 0.98
CA ARG A 315 -16.07 17.06 2.44
C ARG A 315 -17.02 18.14 2.93
N ASN A 316 -17.40 19.08 2.06
CA ASN A 316 -18.22 20.23 2.42
C ASN A 316 -19.73 20.00 2.23
N LYS A 317 -20.12 19.00 1.43
CA LYS A 317 -21.52 18.77 1.10
C LYS A 317 -21.78 17.30 0.78
N LEU A 318 -22.72 16.71 1.52
CA LEU A 318 -23.19 15.37 1.23
C LEU A 318 -23.83 15.33 -0.15
N THR A 319 -23.39 14.38 -0.97
CA THR A 319 -23.73 14.32 -2.39
C THR A 319 -24.24 12.93 -2.73
N GLU A 320 -25.20 12.90 -3.65
CA GLU A 320 -25.84 11.70 -4.16
C GLU A 320 -25.35 11.44 -5.59
N ILE A 321 -24.77 10.25 -5.81
CA ILE A 321 -24.20 9.82 -7.08
C ILE A 321 -24.67 8.40 -7.43
N SER A 322 -24.32 7.93 -8.63
CA SER A 322 -24.49 6.52 -9.01
C SER A 322 -23.20 5.76 -8.73
N SER A 323 -23.26 4.44 -8.49
CA SER A 323 -22.05 3.65 -8.28
C SER A 323 -21.12 3.69 -9.51
N PRO A 324 -19.81 3.91 -9.30
CA PRO A 324 -18.81 3.96 -10.37
C PRO A 324 -18.33 2.57 -10.79
N GLU A 325 -17.40 2.55 -11.75
CA GLU A 325 -16.59 1.38 -12.09
C GLU A 325 -15.66 0.99 -10.92
N ILE A 326 -15.56 -0.31 -10.62
CA ILE A 326 -14.84 -0.85 -9.45
C ILE A 326 -13.87 -1.99 -9.78
N SER A 327 -13.72 -2.36 -11.05
CA SER A 327 -12.81 -3.43 -11.50
C SER A 327 -11.37 -3.22 -11.05
N GLN A 328 -10.90 -1.98 -10.96
CA GLN A 328 -9.60 -1.60 -10.42
C GLN A 328 -9.45 -1.95 -8.93
N PHE A 329 -10.51 -1.81 -8.12
CA PHE A 329 -10.49 -2.24 -6.71
C PHE A 329 -10.43 -3.77 -6.62
N LYS A 330 -11.25 -4.47 -7.41
CA LYS A 330 -11.21 -5.94 -7.48
C LYS A 330 -9.83 -6.45 -7.91
N LYS A 331 -9.21 -5.78 -8.88
CA LYS A 331 -7.86 -6.10 -9.35
C LYS A 331 -6.83 -5.87 -8.25
N ALA A 332 -6.90 -4.74 -7.55
CA ALA A 332 -5.98 -4.41 -6.45
C ALA A 332 -6.01 -5.44 -5.30
N MET A 333 -7.13 -6.15 -5.09
CA MET A 333 -7.23 -7.24 -4.11
C MET A 333 -6.23 -8.38 -4.35
N GLU A 334 -5.71 -8.57 -5.57
CA GLU A 334 -4.66 -9.56 -5.85
C GLU A 334 -3.36 -9.29 -5.06
N ALA A 335 -3.13 -8.05 -4.61
CA ALA A 335 -2.01 -7.70 -3.73
C ALA A 335 -2.30 -7.90 -2.23
N ASN A 336 -3.53 -8.30 -1.86
CA ASN A 336 -4.01 -8.40 -0.49
C ASN A 336 -3.71 -7.13 0.34
N PRO A 337 -4.26 -5.96 -0.04
CA PRO A 337 -4.16 -4.78 0.80
C PRO A 337 -4.87 -5.02 2.14
N GLU A 338 -4.36 -4.42 3.20
CA GLU A 338 -4.85 -4.70 4.54
C GLU A 338 -6.19 -4.01 4.82
N LEU A 339 -6.40 -2.81 4.26
CA LEU A 339 -7.60 -2.04 4.46
C LEU A 339 -8.21 -1.53 3.14
N VAL A 340 -9.50 -1.24 3.19
CA VAL A 340 -10.21 -0.43 2.21
C VAL A 340 -10.92 0.71 2.92
N MET A 341 -10.74 1.92 2.39
CA MET A 341 -11.42 3.10 2.88
C MET A 341 -12.70 3.36 2.09
N MET A 342 -13.83 3.50 2.79
CA MET A 342 -15.14 3.74 2.16
C MET A 342 -15.47 5.23 2.02
N ALA A 343 -16.04 5.60 0.87
CA ALA A 343 -16.42 6.97 0.55
C ALA A 343 -17.64 7.47 1.33
N ASN A 344 -17.63 8.77 1.66
CA ASN A 344 -18.69 9.48 2.40
C ASN A 344 -19.70 10.15 1.45
N VAL A 345 -20.38 9.37 0.62
CA VAL A 345 -21.44 9.85 -0.31
C VAL A 345 -22.62 8.88 -0.32
N ILE A 346 -23.76 9.34 -0.84
CA ILE A 346 -24.94 8.50 -1.06
C ILE A 346 -24.86 7.90 -2.46
N TYR A 347 -25.01 6.57 -2.58
CA TYR A 347 -25.07 5.88 -3.87
C TYR A 347 -26.49 5.41 -4.12
N ARG A 348 -27.18 6.03 -5.08
CA ARG A 348 -28.63 5.83 -5.36
C ARG A 348 -29.04 4.38 -5.56
N ASP A 349 -28.16 3.65 -6.20
CA ASP A 349 -28.32 2.27 -6.64
C ASP A 349 -27.92 1.24 -5.57
N VAL A 350 -27.33 1.68 -4.45
CA VAL A 350 -26.94 0.83 -3.32
C VAL A 350 -27.84 1.11 -2.11
N ASP A 351 -27.86 2.37 -1.66
CA ASP A 351 -28.72 2.85 -0.58
C ASP A 351 -28.96 4.35 -0.78
N PRO A 352 -30.15 4.75 -1.26
CA PRO A 352 -30.46 6.16 -1.51
C PRO A 352 -30.74 6.97 -0.24
N ALA A 353 -30.86 6.32 0.93
CA ALA A 353 -31.26 6.99 2.18
C ALA A 353 -30.07 7.41 3.04
N LEU A 354 -28.93 6.71 2.92
CA LEU A 354 -27.79 6.89 3.82
C LEU A 354 -26.47 7.04 3.05
N PRO A 355 -25.50 7.81 3.58
CA PRO A 355 -24.12 7.74 3.13
C PRO A 355 -23.63 6.28 3.21
N LEU A 356 -22.78 5.88 2.27
CA LEU A 356 -22.34 4.48 2.16
C LEU A 356 -21.73 3.94 3.45
N ILE A 357 -20.95 4.76 4.17
CA ILE A 357 -20.36 4.39 5.47
C ILE A 357 -21.38 4.10 6.57
N PHE A 358 -22.64 4.55 6.45
CA PHE A 358 -23.72 4.27 7.40
C PHE A 358 -24.63 3.12 6.93
N SER A 359 -24.39 2.60 5.73
CA SER A 359 -25.29 1.68 5.05
C SER A 359 -24.81 0.23 5.20
N SER A 360 -25.57 -0.61 5.90
CA SER A 360 -25.33 -2.06 5.91
C SER A 360 -25.38 -2.67 4.49
N PRO A 361 -26.33 -2.28 3.60
CA PRO A 361 -26.25 -2.62 2.18
C PRO A 361 -24.95 -2.16 1.49
N GLY A 362 -24.45 -0.98 1.84
CA GLY A 362 -23.17 -0.45 1.32
C GLY A 362 -21.95 -1.27 1.74
N VAL A 363 -21.89 -1.67 3.00
CA VAL A 363 -20.83 -2.57 3.51
C VAL A 363 -20.97 -3.96 2.89
N GLN A 364 -22.19 -4.47 2.71
CA GLN A 364 -22.40 -5.75 2.02
C GLN A 364 -21.95 -5.67 0.56
N PHE A 365 -22.29 -4.58 -0.14
CA PHE A 365 -21.80 -4.32 -1.50
C PHE A 365 -20.27 -4.33 -1.57
N LEU A 366 -19.59 -3.74 -0.58
CA LEU A 366 -18.12 -3.83 -0.50
C LEU A 366 -17.66 -5.28 -0.32
N LYS A 367 -18.21 -6.01 0.65
CA LYS A 367 -17.82 -7.39 0.97
C LYS A 367 -18.08 -8.37 -0.19
N ASP A 368 -19.17 -8.18 -0.93
CA ASP A 368 -19.51 -8.99 -2.11
C ASP A 368 -18.50 -8.79 -3.24
N ASN A 369 -17.89 -7.61 -3.32
CA ASN A 369 -16.97 -7.26 -4.40
C ASN A 369 -15.49 -7.44 -4.04
N LEU A 370 -15.10 -7.21 -2.79
CA LEU A 370 -13.71 -7.24 -2.32
C LEU A 370 -13.40 -8.38 -1.34
N GLY A 371 -14.42 -9.12 -0.90
CA GLY A 371 -14.29 -10.19 0.09
C GLY A 371 -14.65 -9.73 1.50
N SER A 372 -15.06 -10.68 2.35
CA SER A 372 -15.51 -10.39 3.71
C SER A 372 -14.39 -10.13 4.72
N ASP A 373 -13.16 -10.54 4.39
CA ASP A 373 -12.03 -10.52 5.31
C ASP A 373 -11.29 -9.16 5.35
N ILE A 374 -11.44 -8.32 4.31
CA ILE A 374 -10.76 -7.01 4.24
C ILE A 374 -11.26 -6.07 5.35
N LEU A 375 -10.33 -5.44 6.08
CA LEU A 375 -10.67 -4.45 7.10
C LEU A 375 -11.20 -3.18 6.44
N ILE A 376 -12.30 -2.67 6.99
CA ILE A 376 -12.97 -1.49 6.45
C ILE A 376 -12.70 -0.30 7.37
N ILE A 377 -12.12 0.76 6.81
CA ILE A 377 -11.93 2.04 7.48
C ILE A 377 -12.89 3.07 6.89
N SER A 378 -13.49 3.92 7.74
CA SER A 378 -14.27 5.05 7.25
C SER A 378 -13.35 6.09 6.61
N GLU A 379 -13.88 6.85 5.66
CA GLU A 379 -13.34 8.18 5.40
C GLU A 379 -13.65 9.12 6.60
N ASP A 380 -13.01 10.28 6.67
CA ASP A 380 -13.06 11.19 7.81
C ASP A 380 -14.50 11.52 8.27
N LEU A 381 -14.80 11.16 9.50
CA LEU A 381 -16.08 11.39 10.15
C LEU A 381 -16.28 12.87 10.55
N ALA A 382 -15.20 13.66 10.58
CA ALA A 382 -15.25 15.10 10.85
C ALA A 382 -15.65 15.95 9.63
N GLN A 383 -16.00 15.35 8.49
CA GLN A 383 -16.41 16.10 7.31
C GLN A 383 -17.68 16.91 7.58
N ASN A 384 -17.68 18.18 7.18
CA ASN A 384 -18.84 19.08 7.26
C ASN A 384 -20.08 18.48 6.59
N ALA A 385 -19.89 17.70 5.52
CA ALA A 385 -20.94 16.94 4.85
C ALA A 385 -21.73 16.04 5.82
N LEU A 386 -21.08 15.41 6.79
CA LEU A 386 -21.74 14.57 7.79
C LEU A 386 -22.25 15.41 8.96
N LEU A 387 -21.41 16.29 9.51
CA LEU A 387 -21.75 17.13 10.67
C LEU A 387 -22.98 18.02 10.43
N ALA A 388 -23.20 18.46 9.19
CA ALA A 388 -24.37 19.27 8.83
C ALA A 388 -25.67 18.47 8.72
N ASN A 389 -25.61 17.13 8.62
CA ASN A 389 -26.76 16.28 8.29
C ASN A 389 -27.08 15.25 9.38
N PHE A 390 -26.13 14.94 10.28
CA PHE A 390 -26.26 13.86 11.25
C PHE A 390 -25.76 14.29 12.64
N SER A 391 -26.34 13.67 13.67
CA SER A 391 -25.84 13.85 15.03
C SER A 391 -24.47 13.18 15.20
N LEU A 392 -23.64 13.67 16.12
CA LEU A 392 -22.36 13.01 16.42
C LEU A 392 -22.55 11.56 16.83
N LYS A 393 -23.62 11.26 17.59
CA LYS A 393 -23.99 9.89 17.94
C LYS A 393 -24.17 9.02 16.70
N ASP A 394 -24.95 9.49 15.73
CA ASP A 394 -25.18 8.74 14.49
C ASP A 394 -23.87 8.56 13.69
N ILE A 395 -23.03 9.60 13.65
CA ILE A 395 -21.74 9.58 12.94
C ILE A 395 -20.80 8.51 13.48
N VAL A 396 -20.85 8.21 14.78
CA VAL A 396 -19.95 7.22 15.41
C VAL A 396 -20.58 5.85 15.64
N THR A 397 -21.92 5.74 15.70
CA THR A 397 -22.57 4.42 15.92
C THR A 397 -23.02 3.77 14.62
N LYS A 398 -23.57 4.52 13.65
CA LYS A 398 -24.08 3.94 12.40
C LYS A 398 -22.99 3.23 11.58
N PRO A 399 -21.74 3.72 11.47
CA PRO A 399 -20.71 2.98 10.75
C PRO A 399 -20.39 1.62 11.37
N ILE A 400 -20.27 1.54 12.70
CA ILE A 400 -20.06 0.27 13.40
C ILE A 400 -21.25 -0.66 13.16
N GLU A 401 -22.48 -0.14 13.21
CA GLU A 401 -23.67 -0.91 12.87
C GLU A 401 -23.71 -1.36 11.40
N ALA A 402 -23.16 -0.57 10.48
CA ALA A 402 -23.03 -0.97 9.08
C ALA A 402 -21.99 -2.09 8.90
N GLY A 403 -21.02 -2.19 9.82
CA GLY A 403 -19.93 -3.16 9.78
C GLY A 403 -18.59 -2.57 9.36
N ILE A 404 -18.40 -1.26 9.53
CA ILE A 404 -17.08 -0.61 9.46
C ILE A 404 -16.26 -1.04 10.68
N ASP A 405 -14.98 -1.33 10.48
CA ASP A 405 -14.09 -1.78 11.55
C ASP A 405 -13.41 -0.59 12.24
N ILE A 406 -12.88 0.36 11.46
CA ILE A 406 -12.11 1.51 11.97
C ILE A 406 -12.82 2.83 11.63
N LEU A 407 -13.01 3.65 12.65
CA LEU A 407 -13.56 5.00 12.54
C LEU A 407 -12.42 6.02 12.51
N LEU A 408 -12.35 6.80 11.45
CA LEU A 408 -11.30 7.81 11.26
C LEU A 408 -11.83 9.21 11.57
N PHE A 409 -11.10 9.95 12.40
CA PHE A 409 -11.24 11.39 12.57
C PHE A 409 -9.93 12.07 12.18
N SER A 410 -9.99 13.11 11.36
CA SER A 410 -8.78 13.87 10.99
C SER A 410 -8.27 14.83 12.08
N GLY A 411 -9.06 15.15 13.11
CA GLY A 411 -8.64 15.93 14.29
C GLY A 411 -8.90 15.21 15.61
N TRP A 412 -8.52 15.81 16.75
CA TRP A 412 -8.73 15.22 18.10
C TRP A 412 -9.61 16.05 19.04
N ARG A 413 -9.77 17.35 18.78
CA ARG A 413 -10.66 18.23 19.54
C ARG A 413 -12.09 18.09 19.01
N VAL A 414 -12.74 19.16 18.61
CA VAL A 414 -14.05 19.07 17.94
C VAL A 414 -13.83 18.68 16.48
N PRO A 415 -14.48 17.63 15.95
CA PRO A 415 -15.56 16.83 16.55
C PRO A 415 -15.11 15.45 17.10
N ALA A 416 -13.82 15.16 17.18
CA ALA A 416 -13.34 13.83 17.55
C ALA A 416 -13.52 13.52 19.04
N GLU A 417 -13.09 14.38 19.96
CA GLU A 417 -13.33 14.17 21.39
C GLU A 417 -14.84 14.05 21.67
N ASP A 418 -15.64 15.00 21.17
CA ASP A 418 -17.10 14.96 21.30
C ASP A 418 -17.72 13.68 20.68
N GLY A 419 -17.15 13.23 19.55
CA GLY A 419 -17.56 12.00 18.87
C GLY A 419 -17.24 10.75 19.69
N LEU A 420 -16.03 10.67 20.27
CA LEU A 420 -15.66 9.58 21.17
C LEU A 420 -16.54 9.59 22.42
N GLU A 421 -16.78 10.75 23.05
CA GLU A 421 -17.69 10.86 24.19
C GLU A 421 -19.11 10.40 23.83
N ALA A 422 -19.63 10.80 22.67
CA ALA A 422 -20.92 10.33 22.17
C ALA A 422 -20.94 8.80 21.94
N PHE A 423 -19.84 8.23 21.42
CA PHE A 423 -19.71 6.78 21.23
C PHE A 423 -19.70 6.03 22.55
N PHE A 424 -18.86 6.46 23.51
CA PHE A 424 -18.78 5.83 24.82
C PHE A 424 -20.11 5.92 25.59
N ALA A 425 -20.82 7.05 25.48
CA ALA A 425 -22.17 7.18 26.05
C ALA A 425 -23.19 6.25 25.37
N ALA A 426 -23.11 6.05 24.05
CA ALA A 426 -23.96 5.11 23.33
C ALA A 426 -23.65 3.64 23.70
N LEU A 427 -22.36 3.32 23.89
CA LEU A 427 -21.90 2.01 24.35
C LEU A 427 -22.43 1.68 25.75
N GLU A 428 -22.31 2.61 26.70
CA GLU A 428 -22.84 2.45 28.07
C GLU A 428 -24.37 2.22 28.08
N LYS A 429 -25.08 2.88 27.16
CA LYS A 429 -26.54 2.73 26.99
C LYS A 429 -26.95 1.52 26.15
N LYS A 430 -25.99 0.75 25.62
CA LYS A 430 -26.22 -0.38 24.71
C LYS A 430 -26.99 0.01 23.44
N GLU A 431 -26.73 1.22 22.94
CA GLU A 431 -27.29 1.75 21.69
C GLU A 431 -26.43 1.38 20.45
N VAL A 432 -25.34 0.64 20.67
CA VAL A 432 -24.45 0.07 19.65
C VAL A 432 -24.15 -1.38 20.00
N SER A 433 -24.05 -2.24 18.99
CA SER A 433 -23.86 -3.68 19.11
C SER A 433 -22.47 -4.01 19.67
N GLU A 434 -22.44 -4.54 20.89
CA GLU A 434 -21.22 -5.05 21.51
C GLU A 434 -20.57 -6.19 20.68
N GLU A 435 -21.39 -6.99 19.98
CA GLU A 435 -20.90 -8.06 19.09
C GLU A 435 -20.11 -7.48 17.92
N LYS A 436 -20.66 -6.46 17.24
CA LYS A 436 -19.98 -5.80 16.11
C LYS A 436 -18.70 -5.09 16.57
N ILE A 437 -18.74 -4.44 17.73
CA ILE A 437 -17.56 -3.79 18.33
C ILE A 437 -16.47 -4.84 18.60
N ASN A 438 -16.81 -5.95 19.26
CA ASN A 438 -15.84 -6.99 19.58
C ASN A 438 -15.26 -7.65 18.32
N ALA A 439 -16.08 -7.86 17.28
CA ALA A 439 -15.64 -8.36 16.00
C ALA A 439 -14.63 -7.41 15.33
N ALA A 440 -14.95 -6.11 15.25
CA ALA A 440 -14.07 -5.09 14.70
C ALA A 440 -12.75 -4.98 15.48
N ILE A 441 -12.80 -4.88 16.81
CA ILE A 441 -11.61 -4.83 17.67
C ILE A 441 -10.72 -6.06 17.46
N SER A 442 -11.30 -7.26 17.39
CA SER A 442 -10.53 -8.48 17.19
C SER A 442 -9.77 -8.47 15.87
N ARG A 443 -10.41 -8.01 14.79
CA ARG A 443 -9.76 -7.88 13.48
C ARG A 443 -8.65 -6.83 13.50
N ILE A 444 -8.86 -5.70 14.17
CA ILE A 444 -7.86 -4.63 14.33
C ILE A 444 -6.65 -5.13 15.14
N ILE A 445 -6.88 -5.85 16.24
CA ILE A 445 -5.80 -6.41 17.05
C ILE A 445 -5.01 -7.45 16.24
N ASN A 446 -5.68 -8.31 15.48
CA ASN A 446 -5.00 -9.28 14.60
C ASN A 446 -4.13 -8.58 13.55
N LEU A 447 -4.59 -7.48 12.96
CA LEU A 447 -3.76 -6.65 12.07
C LEU A 447 -2.55 -6.08 12.81
N LYS A 448 -2.74 -5.52 14.01
CA LYS A 448 -1.64 -4.95 14.80
C LYS A 448 -0.59 -5.97 15.19
N GLN A 449 -0.96 -7.24 15.38
CA GLN A 449 0.00 -8.31 15.67
C GLN A 449 0.93 -8.62 14.49
N THR A 450 0.62 -8.16 13.27
CA THR A 450 1.54 -8.29 12.13
C THR A 450 2.60 -7.20 12.10
N LEU A 451 2.45 -6.13 12.89
CA LEU A 451 3.45 -5.07 13.06
C LEU A 451 4.58 -5.63 13.93
N LYS A 452 5.70 -6.02 13.29
CA LYS A 452 6.90 -6.52 13.95
C LYS A 452 7.96 -5.44 14.12
#